data_AF-A0A329S285-F1
#
_entry.id   AF-A0A329S285-F1
#
_cell.length_a   1.000
_cell.length_b   1.000
_cell.length_c   1.000
_cell.angle_alpha   90.00
_cell.angle_beta   90.00
_cell.angle_gamma   90.00
#
_symmetry.space_group_name_H-M   'P 1'
#
loop_
_entity.id
_entity.type
_entity.pdbx_description
1 polymer ?
#
loop_
_entity_poly.entity_id
_entity_poly.type
_entity_poly.pdbx_seq_one_letter_code
_entity_poly.pdbx_strand_id
1 'polypeptide(L)'
;MNYIRFNPDRPDDIPEMIHTELTRFFETCAADENARELLNYEFPMWKDEHWYPRTTSEGDKAIGRMVSVPPNDPEGFYLRIQLCNIRGPASFEELRTVDGMVSETFQEAAQARGLLEDDEEWRQ
;
A
#
# COMPACT_ATOMS: atom_id res chain seq x y z
N MET A 1 -10.48 -11.81 14.41
CA MET A 1 -10.22 -11.26 13.06
C MET A 1 -11.26 -10.18 12.77
N ASN A 2 -10.88 -8.91 12.84
CA ASN A 2 -11.74 -7.81 12.40
C ASN A 2 -11.44 -7.57 10.92
N TYR A 3 -12.38 -7.93 10.04
CA TYR A 3 -12.28 -7.62 8.62
C TYR A 3 -12.68 -6.17 8.41
N ILE A 4 -11.84 -5.44 7.69
CA ILE A 4 -11.89 -3.99 7.52
C ILE A 4 -12.66 -3.65 6.25
N ARG A 5 -13.89 -3.17 6.31
CA ARG A 5 -14.59 -2.78 5.07
C ARG A 5 -14.10 -1.41 4.60
N PHE A 6 -13.48 -1.35 3.44
CA PHE A 6 -13.28 -0.11 2.70
C PHE A 6 -14.62 0.44 2.18
N ASN A 7 -14.67 1.76 2.08
CA ASN A 7 -15.80 2.50 1.59
C ASN A 7 -15.42 3.18 0.27
N PRO A 8 -16.01 2.82 -0.88
CA PRO A 8 -15.68 3.43 -2.18
C PRO A 8 -16.01 4.91 -2.27
N ASP A 9 -16.98 5.40 -1.50
CA ASP A 9 -17.29 6.83 -1.42
C ASP A 9 -16.25 7.60 -0.57
N ARG A 10 -15.43 6.88 0.20
CA ARG A 10 -14.44 7.45 1.13
C ARG A 10 -13.20 6.54 1.16
N PRO A 11 -12.36 6.58 0.11
CA PRO A 11 -11.24 5.65 -0.06
C PRO A 11 -10.20 5.73 1.06
N ASP A 12 -10.21 6.81 1.84
CA ASP A 12 -9.32 7.04 2.99
C ASP A 12 -9.89 6.50 4.32
N ASP A 13 -11.12 5.96 4.35
CA ASP A 13 -11.75 5.36 5.56
C ASP A 13 -11.13 3.99 5.91
N ILE A 14 -9.80 3.97 6.06
CA ILE A 14 -9.01 2.82 6.52
C ILE A 14 -8.98 2.84 8.07
N PRO A 15 -9.06 1.69 8.77
CA PRO A 15 -9.09 1.65 10.22
C PRO A 15 -7.89 2.31 10.84
N GLU A 16 -8.16 2.99 11.94
CA GLU A 16 -7.23 3.90 12.61
C GLU A 16 -5.85 3.29 12.85
N MET A 17 -5.74 2.00 13.21
CA MET A 17 -4.45 1.33 13.40
C MET A 17 -3.63 1.21 12.11
N ILE A 18 -4.25 0.76 11.02
CA ILE A 18 -3.60 0.63 9.70
C ILE A 18 -3.31 2.02 9.13
N HIS A 19 -4.27 2.94 9.26
CA HIS A 19 -4.10 4.33 8.88
C HIS A 19 -2.90 4.95 9.63
N THR A 20 -2.78 4.72 10.93
CA THR A 20 -1.70 5.26 11.76
C THR A 20 -0.33 4.71 11.34
N GLU A 21 -0.19 3.41 11.08
CA GLU A 21 1.08 2.82 10.62
C GLU A 21 1.44 3.22 9.17
N LEU A 22 0.46 3.28 8.26
CA LEU A 22 0.69 3.75 6.89
C LEU A 22 1.03 5.24 6.89
N THR A 23 0.36 6.05 7.70
CA THR A 23 0.65 7.48 7.86
C THR A 23 2.08 7.67 8.37
N ARG A 24 2.53 6.90 9.37
CA ARG A 24 3.93 6.97 9.83
C ARG A 24 4.94 6.59 8.76
N PHE A 25 4.62 5.59 7.94
CA PHE A 25 5.46 5.23 6.81
C PHE A 25 5.55 6.38 5.80
N PHE A 26 4.42 7.00 5.47
CA PHE A 26 4.35 8.17 4.59
C PHE A 26 5.11 9.37 5.15
N GLU A 27 4.91 9.70 6.43
CA GLU A 27 5.64 10.75 7.15
C GLU A 27 7.16 10.49 7.12
N THR A 28 7.58 9.24 7.28
CA THR A 28 9.01 8.89 7.23
C THR A 28 9.56 8.99 5.81
N CYS A 29 8.80 8.56 4.80
CA CYS A 29 9.18 8.76 3.39
C CYS A 29 9.24 10.23 3.00
N ALA A 30 8.40 11.08 3.61
CA ALA A 30 8.44 12.53 3.41
C ALA A 30 9.68 13.18 4.07
N ALA A 31 10.17 12.59 5.17
CA ALA A 31 11.25 13.15 5.99
C ALA A 31 12.65 12.61 5.66
N ASP A 32 12.76 11.39 5.12
CA ASP A 32 14.03 10.69 4.88
C ASP A 32 14.10 10.14 3.44
N GLU A 33 15.08 10.60 2.66
CA GLU A 33 15.32 10.11 1.30
C GLU A 33 15.64 8.62 1.27
N ASN A 34 16.30 8.07 2.30
CA ASN A 34 16.58 6.63 2.37
C ASN A 34 15.30 5.81 2.54
N ALA A 35 14.32 6.36 3.25
CA ALA A 35 13.01 5.74 3.37
C ALA A 35 12.27 5.69 2.02
N ARG A 36 12.60 6.59 1.08
CA ARG A 36 11.98 6.58 -0.25
C ARG A 36 12.43 5.43 -1.16
N GLU A 37 13.52 4.75 -0.81
CA GLU A 37 14.00 3.56 -1.53
C GLU A 37 13.30 2.27 -1.08
N LEU A 38 12.48 2.32 -0.02
CA LEU A 38 11.85 1.16 0.57
C LEU A 38 10.42 0.96 0.09
N LEU A 39 10.06 -0.30 -0.16
CA LEU A 39 8.67 -0.74 -0.28
C LEU A 39 8.02 -0.85 1.08
N ASN A 40 6.69 -0.78 1.12
CA ASN A 40 5.93 -0.88 2.38
C ASN A 40 6.35 -2.13 3.18
N TYR A 41 6.52 -3.29 2.53
CA TYR A 41 6.92 -4.52 3.23
C TYR A 41 8.38 -4.56 3.67
N GLU A 42 9.26 -3.72 3.15
CA GLU A 42 10.68 -3.64 3.55
C GLU A 42 10.85 -2.72 4.76
N PHE A 43 9.88 -1.81 4.96
CA PHE A 43 9.91 -0.83 6.04
C PHE A 43 9.87 -1.49 7.43
N PRO A 44 10.60 -0.93 8.42
CA PRO A 44 10.49 -1.31 9.82
C PRO A 44 9.04 -1.29 10.34
N MET A 45 8.73 -2.11 11.33
CA MET A 45 7.41 -2.12 11.97
C MET A 45 7.35 -1.06 13.06
N TRP A 46 6.26 -0.30 13.14
CA TRP A 46 6.04 0.61 14.26
C TRP A 46 5.25 -0.09 15.35
N LYS A 47 5.89 -0.31 16.50
CA LYS A 47 5.26 -0.95 17.65
C LYS A 47 5.74 -0.29 18.92
N ASP A 48 4.89 -0.20 19.94
CA ASP A 48 5.28 0.31 21.27
C ASP A 48 6.06 1.65 21.20
N GLU A 49 5.66 2.52 20.27
CA GLU A 49 6.28 3.83 19.98
C GLU A 49 7.72 3.80 19.43
N HIS A 50 8.17 2.67 18.87
CA HIS A 50 9.51 2.51 18.30
C HIS A 50 9.48 1.78 16.95
N TRP A 51 10.49 2.06 16.11
CA TRP A 51 10.74 1.29 14.89
C TRP A 51 11.50 0.01 15.21
N TYR A 52 10.94 -1.13 14.81
CA TYR A 52 11.59 -2.44 14.90
C TYR A 52 12.06 -2.88 13.51
N PRO A 53 13.36 -3.10 13.31
CA PRO A 53 13.87 -3.59 12.04
C PRO A 53 13.22 -4.94 11.72
N ARG A 54 12.89 -5.15 10.45
CA ARG A 54 12.36 -6.42 9.99
C ARG A 54 13.52 -7.38 9.76
N THR A 55 13.53 -8.48 10.50
CA THR A 55 14.36 -9.62 10.16
C THR A 55 13.69 -10.37 9.02
N THR A 56 14.00 -10.01 7.77
CA THR A 56 13.76 -10.91 6.64
C THR A 56 14.90 -11.92 6.64
N SER A 57 14.76 -13.02 7.36
CA SER A 57 15.74 -14.10 7.25
C SER A 57 15.70 -14.65 5.82
N GLU A 58 16.84 -15.09 5.25
CA GLU A 58 16.86 -15.81 3.97
C GLU A 58 16.00 -17.09 4.10
N GLY A 59 14.71 -16.97 3.76
CA GLY A 59 13.72 -18.03 3.98
C GLY A 59 12.32 -17.51 4.31
N ASP A 60 12.21 -16.32 4.93
CA ASP A 60 10.93 -15.69 5.24
C ASP A 60 10.31 -15.04 3.99
N LYS A 61 9.67 -15.86 3.15
CA LYS A 61 8.87 -15.42 2.00
C LYS A 61 7.52 -14.78 2.40
N ALA A 62 7.34 -14.42 3.67
CA ALA A 62 6.10 -13.86 4.17
C ALA A 62 6.11 -12.33 4.01
N ILE A 63 5.32 -11.81 3.07
CA ILE A 63 5.03 -10.39 2.91
C ILE A 63 4.10 -9.94 4.06
N GLY A 64 4.63 -9.93 5.29
CA GLY A 64 3.84 -9.82 6.52
C GLY A 64 3.22 -8.45 6.84
N ARG A 65 3.44 -7.43 6.00
CA ARG A 65 2.88 -6.07 6.16
C ARG A 65 1.75 -5.76 5.17
N MET A 66 1.29 -6.76 4.41
CA MET A 66 0.18 -6.56 3.49
C MET A 66 -1.05 -6.12 4.28
N VAL A 67 -1.62 -4.96 3.91
CA VAL A 67 -2.88 -4.47 4.49
C VAL A 67 -3.89 -5.62 4.46
N SER A 68 -4.43 -5.97 5.63
CA SER A 68 -5.43 -7.04 5.72
C SER A 68 -6.77 -6.48 5.24
N VAL A 69 -7.00 -6.63 3.94
CA VAL A 69 -8.21 -6.20 3.26
C VAL A 69 -9.17 -7.40 3.13
N PRO A 70 -10.48 -7.22 3.35
CA PRO A 70 -11.45 -8.26 3.12
C PRO A 70 -11.44 -8.66 1.64
N PRO A 71 -11.83 -9.90 1.32
CA PRO A 71 -11.96 -10.34 -0.07
C PRO A 71 -13.00 -9.56 -0.88
N ASN A 72 -13.94 -8.86 -0.23
CA ASN A 72 -15.01 -8.09 -0.87
C ASN A 72 -14.68 -6.59 -0.96
N ASP A 73 -13.42 -6.22 -0.78
CA ASP A 73 -12.95 -4.85 -0.86
C ASP A 73 -12.00 -4.71 -2.07
N PRO A 74 -12.52 -4.23 -3.22
CA PRO A 74 -11.74 -4.12 -4.44
C PRO A 74 -10.60 -3.11 -4.30
N GLU A 75 -10.85 -1.97 -3.67
CA GLU A 75 -9.86 -0.89 -3.57
C GLU A 75 -8.77 -1.16 -2.54
N GLY A 76 -9.11 -1.84 -1.45
CA GLY A 76 -8.10 -2.35 -0.53
C GLY A 76 -7.14 -3.33 -1.23
N PHE A 77 -7.65 -4.15 -2.16
CA PHE A 77 -6.82 -5.02 -2.99
C PHE A 77 -5.88 -4.20 -3.89
N TYR A 78 -6.37 -3.15 -4.55
CA TYR A 78 -5.52 -2.28 -5.37
C TYR A 78 -4.52 -1.46 -4.56
N LEU A 79 -4.91 -0.92 -3.40
CA LEU A 79 -3.99 -0.27 -2.45
C LEU A 79 -2.84 -1.21 -2.06
N ARG A 80 -3.16 -2.48 -1.79
CA ARG A 80 -2.15 -3.51 -1.48
C ARG A 80 -1.19 -3.74 -2.65
N ILE A 81 -1.69 -3.78 -3.90
CA ILE A 81 -0.84 -3.86 -5.10
C ILE A 81 0.09 -2.65 -5.17
N GLN A 82 -0.45 -1.44 -5.01
CA GLN A 82 0.32 -0.21 -5.05
C GLN A 82 1.44 -0.21 -4.00
N LEU A 83 1.14 -0.54 -2.74
CA LEU A 83 2.11 -0.59 -1.63
C LEU A 83 3.21 -1.65 -1.81
N CYS A 84 2.97 -2.68 -2.63
CA CYS A 84 3.95 -3.71 -2.95
C CYS A 84 4.90 -3.33 -4.08
N ASN A 85 4.52 -2.36 -4.92
CA ASN A 85 5.25 -2.03 -6.15
C ASN A 85 5.80 -0.60 -6.13
N ILE A 86 5.25 0.30 -5.30
CA ILE A 86 5.67 1.70 -5.21
C ILE A 86 6.57 1.89 -4.01
N ARG A 87 7.80 2.35 -4.28
CA ARG A 87 8.78 2.73 -3.27
C ARG A 87 8.49 4.12 -2.73
N GLY A 88 8.61 4.28 -1.42
CA GLY A 88 8.66 5.61 -0.81
C GLY A 88 7.47 6.55 -1.00
N PRO A 89 6.20 6.08 -1.13
CA PRO A 89 5.08 7.00 -1.23
C PRO A 89 4.98 7.84 0.06
N ALA A 90 4.77 9.14 -0.09
CA ALA A 90 4.62 10.08 1.02
C ALA A 90 3.15 10.42 1.33
N SER A 91 2.19 9.85 0.59
CA SER A 91 0.76 9.98 0.86
C SER A 91 -0.08 8.97 0.06
N PHE A 92 -1.36 8.85 0.40
CA PHE A 92 -2.35 8.15 -0.43
C PHE A 92 -2.58 8.82 -1.79
N GLU A 93 -2.41 10.15 -1.87
CA GLU A 93 -2.47 10.88 -3.13
C GLU A 93 -1.29 10.52 -4.04
N GLU A 94 -0.06 10.43 -3.50
CA GLU A 94 1.10 9.99 -4.27
C GLU A 94 0.91 8.56 -4.81
N LEU A 95 0.32 7.66 -4.02
CA LEU A 95 -0.05 6.33 -4.50
C LEU A 95 -1.00 6.38 -5.70
N ARG A 96 -1.95 7.34 -5.71
CA ARG A 96 -2.89 7.56 -6.81
C ARG A 96 -2.34 8.45 -7.94
N THR A 97 -1.15 9.03 -7.78
CA THR A 97 -0.57 9.95 -8.77
C THR A 97 0.25 9.22 -9.81
N VAL A 98 -0.21 9.17 -11.05
CA VAL A 98 0.48 8.57 -12.19
C VAL A 98 0.81 9.68 -13.18
N ASP A 99 2.08 9.81 -13.57
CA ASP A 99 2.56 10.85 -14.50
C ASP A 99 2.10 12.29 -14.15
N GLY A 100 2.00 12.58 -12.85
CA GLY A 100 1.57 13.90 -12.34
C GLY A 100 0.06 14.13 -12.31
N MET A 101 -0.76 13.13 -12.66
CA MET A 101 -2.22 13.17 -12.55
C MET A 101 -2.71 12.28 -11.41
N VAL A 102 -3.55 12.81 -10.53
CA VAL A 102 -4.17 12.08 -9.43
C VAL A 102 -5.39 11.33 -9.96
N SER A 103 -5.40 10.00 -9.84
CA SER A 103 -6.58 9.17 -10.12
C SER A 103 -7.60 9.24 -8.98
N GLU A 104 -8.88 8.99 -9.28
CA GLU A 104 -9.93 8.99 -8.26
C GLU A 104 -9.81 7.78 -7.34
N THR A 105 -9.43 6.63 -7.92
CA THR A 105 -9.35 5.33 -7.23
C THR A 105 -7.95 4.73 -7.26
N PHE A 106 -7.65 3.81 -6.33
CA PHE A 106 -6.43 3.01 -6.35
C PHE A 106 -6.42 2.04 -7.53
N GLN A 107 -7.59 1.54 -7.95
CA GLN A 107 -7.75 0.73 -9.15
C GLN A 107 -7.25 1.44 -10.40
N GLU A 108 -7.76 2.64 -10.68
CA GLU A 108 -7.38 3.44 -11.85
C GLU A 108 -5.89 3.74 -11.85
N ALA A 109 -5.34 4.09 -10.70
CA ALA A 109 -3.91 4.34 -10.57
C ALA A 109 -3.08 3.07 -10.82
N ALA A 110 -3.51 1.91 -10.31
CA ALA A 110 -2.83 0.64 -10.55
C ALA A 110 -2.90 0.22 -12.02
N GLN A 111 -4.04 0.45 -12.67
CA GLN A 111 -4.23 0.22 -14.10
C GLN A 111 -3.34 1.14 -14.96
N ALA A 112 -3.34 2.44 -14.67
CA ALA A 112 -2.52 3.42 -15.40
C ALA A 112 -1.02 3.16 -15.24
N ARG A 113 -0.59 2.58 -14.12
CA ARG A 113 0.80 2.13 -13.89
C ARG A 113 1.14 0.79 -14.56
N GLY A 114 0.16 0.08 -15.12
CA GLY A 114 0.36 -1.27 -15.68
C GLY A 114 0.70 -2.33 -14.63
N LEU A 115 0.22 -2.15 -13.39
CA LEU A 115 0.40 -3.14 -12.32
C LEU A 115 -0.67 -4.24 -12.31
N LEU A 116 -1.72 -4.07 -13.11
CA LEU A 116 -2.75 -5.07 -13.31
C LEU A 116 -2.39 -5.88 -14.55
N GLU A 117 -2.50 -7.20 -14.46
CA GLU A 117 -2.45 -8.04 -15.66
C GLU A 117 -3.62 -7.64 -16.56
N ASP A 118 -3.34 -7.36 -17.83
CA ASP A 118 -4.41 -7.13 -18.81
C ASP A 118 -5.19 -8.44 -18.92
N ASP A 119 -6.48 -8.43 -18.59
CA ASP A 119 -7.43 -9.56 -18.74
C ASP A 119 -7.67 -9.92 -20.23
N GLU A 120 -6.67 -9.75 -21.08
CA GLU A 120 -6.71 -10.09 -22.51
C GLU A 120 -6.33 -11.56 -22.79
N GLU A 121 -6.26 -12.41 -21.77
CA GLU A 121 -5.90 -13.82 -21.92
C GLU A 121 -7.09 -14.76 -22.22
N TRP A 122 -8.34 -14.28 -22.28
CA TRP A 122 -9.53 -15.16 -22.49
C TRP A 122 -10.55 -14.69 -23.55
N ARG A 123 -10.12 -13.99 -24.60
CA ARG A 123 -10.93 -13.86 -25.83
C ARG A 123 -10.46 -14.86 -26.90
N GLN A 124 -10.78 -16.14 -26.74
CA GLN A 124 -10.79 -17.13 -27.83
C GLN A 124 -12.08 -17.93 -27.82
#